data_AF-A0A3C0I394-F1
#
_entry.id   AF-A0A3C0I394-F1
#
_cell.length_a   1.000
_cell.length_b   1.000
_cell.length_c   1.000
_cell.angle_alpha   90.00
_cell.angle_beta   90.00
_cell.angle_gamma   90.00
#
_symmetry.space_group_name_H-M   'P 1'
#
loop_
_entity.id
_entity.type
_entity.pdbx_description
1 polymer ?
#
loop_
_entity_poly.entity_id
_entity_poly.type
_entity_poly.pdbx_seq_one_letter_code
_entity_poly.pdbx_strand_id
1 'polypeptide(L)'
;MKLKTLKLYNFRSYQGEIIIPFDDLTTLVGRNDVGKSSILDALGIFFEHPLCKFEQADRCVSSEDCSKVRIGCIFNDLPSELIIDANAKTRLADEFLLNEDNDLEIHKIFKGTTKASIDVVAIAKHPTAENAKDLLLKKKP
;
A
#
# COMPACT_ATOMS: atom_id res chain seq x y z
N MET A 1 -10.94 -11.74 2.59
CA MET A 1 -9.78 -10.83 2.50
C MET A 1 -9.80 -9.90 3.69
N LYS A 2 -8.75 -9.97 4.50
CA LYS A 2 -8.64 -9.25 5.77
C LYS A 2 -7.36 -8.41 5.76
N LEU A 3 -7.42 -7.20 6.33
CA LEU A 3 -6.25 -6.35 6.52
C LEU A 3 -5.36 -6.99 7.58
N LYS A 4 -4.12 -7.32 7.21
CA LYS A 4 -3.11 -7.92 8.10
C LYS A 4 -2.16 -6.86 8.65
N THR A 5 -1.71 -5.92 7.81
CA THR A 5 -0.68 -4.95 8.19
C THR A 5 -0.84 -3.65 7.42
N LEU A 6 -0.63 -2.52 8.12
CA LEU A 6 -0.37 -1.21 7.51
C LEU A 6 1.13 -0.88 7.63
N LYS A 7 1.76 -0.53 6.52
CA LYS A 7 3.13 0.01 6.45
C LYS A 7 3.07 1.48 6.10
N LEU A 8 3.61 2.35 6.93
CA LEU A 8 3.74 3.78 6.62
C LEU A 8 5.22 4.14 6.44
N TYR A 9 5.50 5.02 5.50
CA TYR A 9 6.83 5.61 5.33
C TYR A 9 6.69 7.12 5.13
N ASN A 10 7.29 7.90 6.04
CA ASN A 10 7.30 9.37 6.01
C ASN A 10 5.89 10.01 5.93
N PHE A 11 4.90 9.44 6.61
CA PHE A 11 3.53 9.96 6.64
C PHE A 11 3.26 10.69 7.97
N ARG A 12 3.01 12.01 7.91
CA ARG A 12 2.74 12.89 9.07
C ARG A 12 3.77 12.72 10.19
N SER A 13 3.35 12.33 11.40
CA SER A 13 4.23 12.15 12.54
C SER A 13 5.13 10.90 12.45
N TYR A 14 4.93 10.03 11.45
CA TYR A 14 5.69 8.80 11.27
C TYR A 14 6.87 9.01 10.31
N GLN A 15 8.05 9.22 10.89
CA GLN A 15 9.32 9.29 10.16
C GLN A 15 9.90 7.90 9.91
N GLY A 16 10.41 7.66 8.71
CA GLY A 16 10.92 6.35 8.30
C GLY A 16 9.80 5.32 8.14
N GLU A 17 10.19 4.05 8.05
CA GLU A 17 9.22 2.95 7.96
C GLU A 17 8.68 2.57 9.33
N ILE A 18 7.36 2.47 9.44
CA ILE A 18 6.68 1.84 10.56
C ILE A 18 5.73 0.74 10.06
N ILE A 19 5.55 -0.28 10.89
CA ILE A 19 4.74 -1.46 10.59
C ILE A 19 3.71 -1.62 11.71
N ILE A 20 2.43 -1.60 11.34
CA ILE A 20 1.31 -1.70 12.27
C ILE A 20 0.52 -2.97 11.92
N PRO A 21 0.65 -4.05 12.70
CA PRO A 21 -0.14 -5.27 12.49
C PRO A 21 -1.60 -5.06 12.94
N PHE A 22 -2.51 -5.77 12.30
CA PHE A 22 -3.93 -5.82 12.62
C PHE A 22 -4.36 -7.26 12.88
N ASP A 23 -5.22 -7.41 13.89
CA ASP A 23 -5.93 -8.65 14.19
C ASP A 23 -7.46 -8.42 14.15
N ASP A 24 -8.27 -9.44 14.45
CA ASP A 24 -9.74 -9.41 14.45
C ASP A 24 -10.30 -8.21 15.24
N LEU A 25 -9.64 -7.86 16.34
CA LEU A 25 -9.92 -6.65 17.11
C LEU A 25 -8.61 -5.94 17.43
N THR A 26 -8.43 -4.77 16.83
CA THR A 26 -7.24 -3.92 17.06
C THR A 26 -7.68 -2.60 17.68
N THR A 27 -7.10 -2.24 18.82
CA THR A 27 -7.38 -0.95 19.50
C THR A 27 -6.16 -0.05 19.45
N LEU A 28 -6.33 1.19 18.97
CA LEU A 28 -5.28 2.20 18.93
C LEU A 28 -5.37 3.09 20.19
N VAL A 29 -4.42 2.94 21.10
CA VAL A 29 -4.35 3.71 22.36
C VAL A 29 -3.14 4.65 22.39
N GLY A 30 -3.23 5.72 23.18
CA GLY A 30 -2.17 6.71 23.33
C GLY A 30 -2.72 8.10 23.62
N ARG A 31 -1.83 9.04 23.99
CA ARG A 31 -2.21 10.43 24.26
C ARG A 31 -2.76 11.12 23.01
N ASN A 32 -3.46 12.24 23.17
CA ASN A 32 -3.89 13.03 22.02
C ASN A 32 -2.68 13.49 21.21
N ASP A 33 -2.89 13.67 19.90
CA ASP A 33 -1.91 14.22 18.96
C ASP A 33 -0.62 13.40 18.75
N VAL A 34 -0.55 12.17 19.27
CA VAL A 34 0.58 11.25 19.02
C VAL A 34 0.52 10.53 17.66
N GLY A 35 -0.44 10.89 16.79
CA GLY A 35 -0.58 10.29 15.46
C GLY A 35 -1.59 9.13 15.34
N LYS A 36 -2.43 8.87 16.37
CA LYS A 36 -3.45 7.82 16.31
C LYS A 36 -4.44 8.00 15.15
N SER A 37 -5.00 9.20 15.01
CA SER A 37 -5.92 9.51 13.90
C SER A 37 -5.23 9.43 12.54
N SER A 38 -3.91 9.70 12.48
CA SER A 38 -3.14 9.60 11.25
C SER A 38 -3.08 8.16 10.70
N ILE A 39 -3.16 7.14 11.57
CA ILE A 39 -3.27 5.74 11.12
C ILE A 39 -4.59 5.53 10.36
N LEU A 40 -5.70 6.04 10.91
CA LEU A 40 -7.02 5.94 10.28
C LEU A 40 -7.10 6.76 8.99
N ASP A 41 -6.52 7.96 8.97
CA ASP A 41 -6.46 8.81 7.78
C ASP A 41 -5.63 8.14 6.67
N ALA A 42 -4.51 7.50 7.01
CA ALA A 42 -3.70 6.76 6.05
C ALA A 42 -4.49 5.59 5.43
N LEU A 43 -5.25 4.84 6.23
CA LEU A 43 -6.16 3.81 5.72
C LEU A 43 -7.24 4.42 4.83
N GLY A 44 -7.83 5.55 5.22
CA GLY A 44 -8.79 6.30 4.42
C GLY A 44 -8.23 6.69 3.05
N ILE A 45 -7.00 7.22 3.00
CA ILE A 45 -6.30 7.56 1.76
C ILE A 45 -6.04 6.29 0.93
N PHE A 46 -5.62 5.19 1.57
CA PHE A 46 -5.35 3.93 0.89
C PHE A 46 -6.60 3.36 0.21
N PHE A 47 -7.74 3.38 0.90
CA PHE A 47 -9.02 2.89 0.37
C PHE A 47 -9.82 3.94 -0.40
N GLU A 48 -9.23 5.12 -0.66
CA GLU A 48 -9.87 6.20 -1.44
C GLU A 48 -11.18 6.70 -0.83
N HIS A 49 -11.23 6.74 0.49
CA HIS A 49 -12.37 7.29 1.21
C HIS A 49 -12.58 8.78 0.83
N PRO A 50 -13.79 9.25 0.50
CA PRO A 50 -14.00 10.60 -0.03
C PRO A 50 -13.50 11.74 0.85
N LEU A 51 -13.49 11.52 2.18
CA LEU A 51 -13.02 12.49 3.18
C LEU A 51 -11.50 12.47 3.41
N CYS A 52 -10.79 11.47 2.87
CA CYS A 52 -9.38 11.25 3.13
C CYS A 52 -8.61 11.32 1.81
N LYS A 53 -8.11 12.52 1.48
CA LYS A 53 -7.26 12.74 0.31
C LYS A 53 -5.85 13.03 0.78
N PHE A 54 -4.87 12.54 0.02
CA PHE A 54 -3.48 12.86 0.30
C PHE A 54 -3.20 14.33 -0.04
N GLU A 55 -2.66 15.05 0.93
CA GLU A 55 -2.30 16.46 0.82
C GLU A 55 -0.80 16.67 1.06
N GLN A 56 -0.29 17.84 0.68
CA GLN A 56 1.11 18.18 0.90
C GLN A 56 1.49 18.14 2.40
N ALA A 57 0.55 18.51 3.28
CA ALA A 57 0.72 18.49 4.73
C ALA A 57 0.79 17.07 5.32
N ASP A 58 0.45 16.03 4.56
CA ASP A 58 0.59 14.64 5.01
C ASP A 58 2.03 14.14 4.96
N ARG A 59 2.96 14.94 4.42
CA ARG A 59 4.39 14.62 4.42
C ARG A 59 4.99 14.81 5.81
N CYS A 60 5.82 13.88 6.22
CA CYS A 60 6.51 13.97 7.50
C CYS A 60 7.49 15.15 7.53
N VAL A 61 7.22 16.14 8.37
CA VAL A 61 8.01 17.38 8.49
C VAL A 61 9.40 17.15 9.08
N SER A 62 9.62 16.04 9.81
CA SER A 62 10.93 15.68 10.35
C SER A 62 11.75 14.81 9.40
N SER A 63 11.21 14.41 8.25
CA SER A 63 11.93 13.62 7.26
C SER A 63 12.85 14.49 6.40
N GLU A 64 14.13 14.10 6.29
CA GLU A 64 15.07 14.71 5.35
C GLU A 64 14.67 14.43 3.89
N ASP A 65 14.07 13.26 3.62
CA ASP A 65 13.49 12.92 2.33
C ASP A 65 11.97 13.09 2.35
N CYS A 66 11.54 14.33 2.11
CA CYS A 66 10.14 14.67 1.92
C CYS A 66 9.61 14.29 0.52
N SER A 67 10.44 13.73 -0.38
CA SER A 67 10.06 13.53 -1.78
C SER A 67 9.17 12.31 -1.99
N LYS A 68 9.16 11.37 -1.02
CA LYS A 68 8.43 10.11 -1.09
C LYS A 68 7.69 9.82 0.22
N VAL A 69 6.38 9.61 0.10
CA VAL A 69 5.54 9.05 1.16
C VAL A 69 4.97 7.74 0.66
N ARG A 70 4.89 6.73 1.52
CA ARG A 70 4.28 5.45 1.15
C ARG A 70 3.25 5.04 2.20
N ILE A 71 2.11 4.61 1.70
CA ILE A 71 1.07 3.93 2.47
C ILE A 71 0.89 2.55 1.85
N GLY A 72 1.21 1.52 2.60
CA GLY A 72 1.15 0.14 2.17
C GLY A 72 0.20 -0.68 3.00
N CYS A 73 -0.61 -1.53 2.38
CA CYS A 73 -1.43 -2.50 3.10
C CYS A 73 -1.08 -3.92 2.64
N ILE A 74 -1.02 -4.82 3.61
CA ILE A 74 -0.88 -6.26 3.39
C ILE A 74 -2.20 -6.91 3.76
N PHE A 75 -2.69 -7.77 2.89
CA PHE A 75 -3.94 -8.51 3.06
C PHE A 75 -3.69 -10.00 3.06
N ASN A 76 -4.37 -10.69 3.97
CA ASN A 76 -4.43 -12.15 4.02
C ASN A 76 -5.88 -12.61 3.84
N ASP A 77 -6.15 -13.91 4.08
CA ASP A 77 -7.48 -14.51 3.89
C ASP A 77 -8.01 -14.21 2.48
N LEU A 78 -7.16 -14.45 1.49
CA LEU A 78 -7.40 -14.06 0.11
C LEU A 78 -8.49 -14.96 -0.51
N PRO A 79 -9.32 -14.43 -1.43
CA PRO A 79 -10.30 -15.25 -2.11
C PRO A 79 -9.61 -16.39 -2.87
N SER A 80 -10.19 -17.59 -2.81
CA SER A 80 -9.65 -18.78 -3.47
C SER A 80 -9.74 -18.74 -5.00
N GLU A 81 -10.49 -17.78 -5.55
CA GLU A 81 -10.70 -17.57 -6.98
C GLU A 81 -10.90 -16.07 -7.23
N LEU A 82 -10.28 -15.56 -8.30
CA LEU A 82 -10.42 -14.21 -8.84
C LEU A 82 -11.14 -14.31 -10.19
N ILE A 83 -12.31 -13.69 -10.30
CA ILE A 83 -13.09 -13.65 -11.54
C ILE A 83 -12.76 -12.33 -12.24
N ILE A 84 -11.99 -12.40 -13.34
CA ILE A 84 -11.59 -11.24 -14.14
C ILE A 84 -12.72 -10.86 -15.12
N ASP A 85 -13.36 -11.89 -15.69
CA ASP A 85 -14.55 -11.80 -16.53
C ASP A 85 -15.34 -13.12 -16.37
N ALA A 86 -16.59 -13.19 -16.82
CA ALA A 86 -17.48 -14.35 -16.66
C ALA A 86 -16.84 -15.69 -17.11
N ASN A 87 -15.90 -15.64 -18.06
CA ASN A 87 -15.18 -16.79 -18.60
C ASN A 87 -13.71 -16.90 -18.16
N ALA A 88 -13.22 -15.99 -17.31
CA ALA A 88 -11.82 -15.93 -16.90
C ALA A 88 -11.71 -15.95 -15.37
N LYS A 89 -11.43 -17.14 -14.84
CA LYS A 89 -11.19 -17.41 -13.43
C LYS A 89 -9.71 -17.72 -13.23
N THR A 90 -9.08 -17.09 -12.25
CA THR A 90 -7.68 -17.32 -11.88
C THR A 90 -7.48 -17.24 -10.37
N ARG A 91 -6.25 -17.32 -9.88
CA ARG A 91 -5.88 -17.11 -8.47
C ARG A 91 -4.72 -16.14 -8.37
N LEU A 92 -4.66 -15.35 -7.30
CA LEU A 92 -3.56 -14.42 -7.07
C LEU A 92 -2.19 -15.13 -7.03
N ALA A 93 -2.12 -16.34 -6.48
CA ALA A 93 -0.92 -17.15 -6.45
C ALA A 93 -0.48 -17.61 -7.85
N ASP A 94 -1.43 -18.07 -8.68
CA ASP A 94 -1.17 -18.56 -10.04
C ASP A 94 -0.70 -17.42 -10.96
N GLU A 95 -1.11 -16.18 -10.67
CA GLU A 95 -0.68 -14.95 -11.34
C GLU A 95 0.59 -14.32 -10.73
N PHE A 96 1.23 -14.97 -9.77
CA PHE A 96 2.43 -14.48 -9.07
C PHE A 96 2.26 -13.07 -8.45
N LEU A 97 1.08 -12.77 -7.91
CA LEU A 97 0.73 -11.48 -7.30
C LEU A 97 0.92 -11.43 -5.77
N LEU A 98 1.45 -12.50 -5.18
CA LEU A 98 1.66 -12.61 -3.73
C LEU A 98 3.11 -12.34 -3.35
N ASN A 99 3.33 -11.76 -2.17
CA ASN A 99 4.66 -11.55 -1.60
C ASN A 99 5.25 -12.87 -1.06
N GLU A 100 6.45 -12.80 -0.45
CA GLU A 100 7.15 -13.97 0.11
C GLU A 100 6.35 -14.68 1.23
N ASP A 101 5.46 -13.96 1.90
CA ASP A 101 4.59 -14.48 2.96
C ASP A 101 3.27 -15.06 2.43
N ASN A 102 3.09 -15.16 1.11
CA ASN A 102 1.84 -15.52 0.42
C ASN A 102 0.67 -14.55 0.68
N ASP A 103 0.97 -13.30 1.03
CA ASP A 103 -0.02 -12.25 1.21
C ASP A 103 -0.06 -11.30 0.00
N LEU A 104 -1.17 -10.59 -0.16
CA LEU A 104 -1.30 -9.51 -1.14
C LEU A 104 -0.77 -8.21 -0.54
N GLU A 105 0.36 -7.70 -1.03
CA GLU A 105 0.99 -6.47 -0.56
C GLU A 105 0.91 -5.37 -1.63
N ILE A 106 0.20 -4.28 -1.31
CA ILE A 106 -0.03 -3.16 -2.22
C ILE A 106 0.45 -1.87 -1.59
N HIS A 107 1.24 -1.09 -2.33
CA HIS A 107 1.79 0.19 -1.90
C HIS A 107 1.29 1.33 -2.79
N LYS A 108 0.77 2.39 -2.17
CA LYS A 108 0.58 3.70 -2.81
C LYS A 108 1.77 4.60 -2.46
N ILE A 109 2.49 5.05 -3.48
CA ILE A 109 3.70 5.86 -3.36
C ILE A 109 3.43 7.26 -3.90
N PHE A 110 3.46 8.26 -3.03
CA PHE A 110 3.22 9.66 -3.34
C PHE A 110 4.54 10.37 -3.57
N LYS A 111 4.87 10.66 -4.84
CA LYS A 111 6.13 11.26 -5.27
C LYS A 111 5.99 12.75 -5.58
N GLY A 112 7.04 13.51 -5.32
CA GLY A 112 7.13 14.94 -5.68
C GLY A 112 6.58 15.86 -4.60
N THR A 113 7.14 17.07 -4.48
CA THR A 113 6.88 17.94 -3.33
C THR A 113 5.64 18.83 -3.48
N THR A 114 5.30 19.26 -4.70
CA THR A 114 4.23 20.26 -4.94
C THR A 114 3.00 19.69 -5.62
N LYS A 115 3.16 18.77 -6.57
CA LYS A 115 2.08 18.01 -7.21
C LYS A 115 2.40 16.54 -7.07
N ALA A 116 1.73 15.88 -6.13
CA ALA A 116 2.01 14.48 -5.86
C ALA A 116 1.54 13.61 -7.04
N SER A 117 2.45 12.89 -7.69
CA SER A 117 2.08 11.75 -8.53
C SER A 117 1.92 10.53 -7.65
N ILE A 118 0.94 9.69 -7.96
CA ILE A 118 0.65 8.48 -7.20
C ILE A 118 1.03 7.28 -8.07
N ASP A 119 1.98 6.49 -7.58
CA ASP A 119 2.26 5.18 -8.15
C ASP A 119 1.64 4.13 -7.25
N VAL A 120 0.84 3.23 -7.84
CA VAL A 120 0.29 2.06 -7.16
C VAL A 120 1.10 0.84 -7.61
N VAL A 121 1.72 0.14 -6.67
CA VAL A 121 2.58 -1.01 -6.96
C VAL A 121 2.19 -2.20 -6.09
N ALA A 122 2.22 -3.39 -6.68
CA ALA A 122 2.15 -4.65 -5.94
C ALA A 122 3.58 -5.12 -5.61
N ILE A 123 3.80 -5.56 -4.37
CA ILE A 123 5.05 -6.21 -3.97
C ILE A 123 4.79 -7.71 -4.00
N ALA A 124 5.38 -8.38 -4.98
CA ALA A 124 5.10 -9.78 -5.24
C ALA A 124 6.35 -10.54 -5.70
N LYS A 125 6.35 -11.85 -5.46
CA LYS A 125 7.36 -12.79 -5.95
C LYS A 125 7.08 -13.16 -7.40
N HIS A 126 7.26 -12.18 -8.28
CA HIS A 126 7.06 -12.38 -9.71
C HIS A 126 8.34 -12.91 -10.38
N PRO A 127 8.26 -13.88 -11.31
CA PRO A 127 9.42 -14.32 -12.07
C PRO A 127 10.05 -13.17 -12.86
N THR A 128 11.37 -13.08 -12.85
CA THR A 128 12.13 -12.05 -13.58
C THR A 128 13.16 -12.70 -14.50
N ALA A 129 13.46 -12.06 -15.63
CA ALA A 129 14.54 -12.44 -16.55
C ALA A 129 15.35 -11.19 -16.94
N GLU A 130 16.64 -11.35 -17.28
CA GLU A 130 17.58 -10.24 -17.53
C GLU A 130 17.06 -9.20 -18.53
N ASN A 131 16.28 -9.64 -19.54
CA ASN A 131 15.74 -8.79 -20.61
C ASN A 131 14.24 -8.52 -20.51
N ALA A 132 13.60 -8.79 -19.36
CA ALA A 132 12.15 -8.68 -19.20
C ALA A 132 11.68 -7.56 -18.26
N LYS A 133 12.59 -6.69 -17.78
CA LYS A 133 12.30 -5.68 -16.73
C LYS A 133 11.10 -4.78 -17.06
N ASP A 134 10.97 -4.36 -18.31
CA ASP A 134 9.92 -3.41 -18.72
C ASP A 134 8.75 -4.10 -19.44
N LEU A 135 8.75 -5.44 -19.49
CA LEU A 135 7.75 -6.19 -20.27
C LEU A 135 6.33 -5.92 -19.75
N LEU A 136 6.16 -5.87 -18.42
CA LEU A 136 4.88 -5.58 -17.76
C LEU A 136 4.40 -4.13 -17.95
N LEU A 137 5.31 -3.22 -18.33
CA LEU A 137 5.01 -1.81 -18.57
C LEU A 137 4.66 -1.53 -20.04
N LYS A 138 4.89 -2.48 -20.95
CA LYS A 138 4.55 -2.32 -22.36
C LYS A 138 3.03 -2.37 -22.54
N LYS A 139 2.46 -1.26 -23.02
CA LYS A 139 1.09 -1.25 -23.51
C LYS A 139 1.04 -1.95 -24.87
N LYS A 140 -0.03 -2.74 -25.11
CA LYS A 140 -0.29 -3.28 -26.45
C LYS A 140 -0.46 -2.09 -27.43
N PRO A 141 0.22 -2.10 -28.59
CA PRO A 141 0.02 -1.08 -29.62
C PRO A 141 -1.41 -1.10 -30.17
#